data_AF-A0A0P7UJN8-F1
#
_entry.id   AF-A0A0P7UJN8-F1
#
_cell.length_a   1.000
_cell.length_b   1.000
_cell.length_c   1.000
_cell.angle_alpha   90.00
_cell.angle_beta   90.00
_cell.angle_gamma   90.00
#
_symmetry.space_group_name_H-M   'P 1'
#
loop_
_entity.id
_entity.type
_entity.pdbx_description
1 polymer ?
#
loop_
_entity_poly.entity_id
_entity_poly.type
_entity_poly.pdbx_seq_one_letter_code
_entity_poly.pdbx_strand_id
1 'polypeptide(L)'
;IHQIEVPSAVKGQLWDAGLRGRVSKKKPHLKLENKKKGHGTVDDRKRVLQTDECKFQVFGSLKRTYVRHRANERMLEEYLMFFVEHVRGYVMIWGFLGAGKHHVVPYGQQLTDTNFILQQDNDANHSSKK
;
A
#
# COMPACT_ATOMS: atom_id res chain seq x y z
N ILE A 1 17.33 11.48 14.80
CA ILE A 1 16.04 12.21 14.95
C ILE A 1 16.07 12.86 16.32
N HIS A 2 16.37 14.16 16.40
CA HIS A 2 16.32 14.89 17.66
C HIS A 2 14.85 15.00 18.08
N GLN A 3 14.50 14.42 19.22
CA GLN A 3 13.21 14.67 19.85
C GLN A 3 13.25 16.11 20.37
N ILE A 4 12.40 16.97 19.81
CA ILE A 4 12.16 18.30 20.35
C ILE A 4 11.36 18.09 21.64
N GLU A 5 12.02 18.19 22.80
CA GLU A 5 11.34 18.18 24.09
C GLU A 5 10.54 19.47 24.22
N VAL A 6 9.22 19.35 24.09
CA VAL A 6 8.31 20.46 24.37
C VAL A 6 8.28 20.65 25.88
N PRO A 7 8.55 21.86 26.42
CA PRO A 7 8.45 22.13 27.84
C PRO A 7 7.07 21.74 28.37
N SER A 8 7.01 21.12 29.54
CA SER A 8 5.77 20.55 30.12
C SER A 8 4.61 21.55 30.16
N ALA A 9 4.90 22.84 30.37
CA ALA A 9 3.92 23.93 30.35
C ALA A 9 3.23 24.11 28.99
N VAL A 10 3.99 24.04 27.88
CA VAL A 10 3.46 24.16 26.51
C VAL A 10 2.57 22.96 26.19
N LYS A 11 2.96 21.77 26.64
CA LYS A 11 2.17 20.55 26.45
C LYS A 11 0.83 20.61 27.20
N GLY A 12 0.81 21.18 28.41
CA GLY A 12 -0.41 21.42 29.18
C GLY A 12 -1.38 22.36 28.47
N GLN A 13 -0.90 23.53 28.02
CA GLN A 13 -1.72 24.50 27.28
C GLN A 13 -2.34 23.93 26.00
N LEU A 14 -1.59 23.12 25.24
CA LEU A 14 -2.11 22.45 24.05
C LEU A 14 -3.21 21.43 24.39
N TRP A 15 -3.09 20.75 25.54
CA TRP A 15 -4.12 19.82 26.02
C TRP A 15 -5.40 20.53 26.44
N ASP A 16 -5.26 21.62 27.19
CA ASP A 16 -6.39 22.45 27.64
C ASP A 16 -7.13 23.08 26.45
N ALA A 17 -6.39 23.49 25.41
CA ALA A 17 -6.93 23.96 24.14
C ALA A 17 -7.49 22.84 23.24
N GLY A 18 -7.45 21.57 23.67
CA GLY A 18 -7.96 20.42 22.92
C GLY A 18 -7.09 19.97 21.73
N LEU A 19 -5.92 20.57 21.54
CA LEU A 19 -4.98 20.29 20.46
C LEU A 19 -4.12 19.06 20.79
N ARG A 20 -4.75 17.88 20.72
CA ARG A 20 -4.08 16.61 20.99
C ARG A 20 -3.11 16.26 19.86
N GLY A 21 -1.89 15.87 20.22
CA GLY A 21 -0.93 15.33 19.26
C GLY A 21 -1.50 14.12 18.50
N ARG A 22 -1.37 14.14 17.17
CA ARG A 22 -1.78 13.06 16.26
C ARG A 22 -0.75 12.91 15.15
N VAL A 23 -0.61 11.68 14.64
CA VAL A 23 0.21 11.41 13.45
C VAL A 23 -0.58 11.84 12.21
N SER A 24 0.00 12.68 11.36
CA SER A 24 -0.62 13.11 10.11
C SER A 24 -0.80 11.94 9.14
N LYS A 25 -1.87 11.97 8.33
CA LYS A 25 -2.12 10.96 7.30
C LYS A 25 -1.22 11.22 6.08
N LYS A 26 -0.68 10.15 5.50
CA LYS A 26 -0.01 10.23 4.20
C LYS A 26 -1.05 10.54 3.13
N LYS A 27 -0.82 11.59 2.34
CA LYS A 27 -1.67 11.99 1.22
C LYS A 27 -0.88 11.80 -0.07
N PRO A 28 -1.44 11.16 -1.11
CA PRO A 28 -0.76 11.10 -2.39
C PRO A 28 -0.64 12.51 -2.99
N HIS A 29 0.52 12.82 -3.55
CA HIS A 29 0.81 14.12 -4.15
C HIS A 29 0.21 14.20 -5.57
N LEU A 30 -1.11 14.30 -5.64
CA LEU A 30 -1.85 14.40 -6.91
C LEU A 30 -1.96 15.85 -7.39
N LYS A 31 -1.64 16.09 -8.66
CA LYS A 31 -1.95 17.32 -9.37
C LYS A 31 -3.47 17.52 -9.46
N LEU A 32 -3.92 18.77 -9.55
CA LEU A 32 -5.35 19.11 -9.58
C LEU A 32 -6.09 18.44 -10.75
N GLU A 33 -5.44 18.34 -11.90
CA GLU A 33 -5.96 17.67 -13.10
C GLU A 33 -6.30 16.20 -12.84
N ASN A 34 -5.41 15.45 -12.17
CA ASN A 34 -5.63 14.05 -11.85
C ASN A 34 -6.72 13.85 -10.80
N LYS A 35 -7.01 14.85 -9.96
CA LYS A 35 -8.13 14.80 -9.01
C LYS A 35 -9.49 14.98 -9.67
N LYS A 36 -9.54 15.62 -10.84
CA LYS A 36 -10.79 15.85 -11.59
C LYS A 36 -11.19 14.64 -12.44
N LYS A 37 -10.29 13.68 -12.66
CA LYS A 37 -10.60 12.45 -13.37
C LYS A 37 -11.67 11.69 -12.59
N GLY A 38 -12.84 11.52 -13.20
CA GLY A 38 -14.01 10.89 -12.59
C GLY A 38 -13.90 9.38 -12.53
N HIS A 39 -14.85 8.78 -11.83
CA HIS A 39 -15.04 7.33 -11.78
C HIS A 39 -16.22 6.94 -12.68
N GLY A 40 -16.16 5.75 -13.30
CA GLY A 40 -17.25 5.22 -14.12
C GLY A 40 -18.58 5.05 -13.37
N THR A 41 -19.67 4.86 -14.12
CA THR A 41 -21.02 4.73 -13.56
C THR A 41 -21.19 3.43 -12.78
N VAL A 42 -22.26 3.31 -11.99
CA VAL A 42 -22.52 2.10 -11.20
C VAL A 42 -22.78 0.88 -12.09
N ASP A 43 -23.42 1.07 -13.25
CA ASP A 43 -23.67 -0.01 -14.21
C ASP A 43 -22.39 -0.48 -14.88
N ASP A 44 -21.49 0.45 -15.22
CA ASP A 44 -20.16 0.13 -15.77
C ASP A 44 -19.38 -0.74 -14.81
N ARG A 45 -19.38 -0.41 -13.51
CA ARG A 45 -18.62 -1.14 -12.47
C ARG A 45 -18.99 -2.62 -12.36
N LYS A 46 -20.21 -3.02 -12.74
CA LYS A 46 -20.62 -4.44 -12.73
C LYS A 46 -20.02 -5.23 -13.88
N ARG A 47 -19.68 -4.56 -14.98
CA ARG A 47 -19.07 -5.15 -16.18
C ARG A 47 -17.56 -4.93 -16.23
N VAL A 48 -16.99 -4.16 -15.29
CA VAL A 48 -15.56 -3.90 -15.24
C VAL A 48 -14.81 -5.15 -14.79
N LEU A 49 -13.82 -5.52 -15.60
CA LEU A 49 -12.76 -6.44 -15.23
C LEU A 49 -11.51 -5.63 -14.92
N GLN A 50 -11.19 -5.53 -13.64
CA GLN A 50 -10.00 -4.83 -13.17
C GLN A 50 -8.79 -5.75 -13.27
N THR A 51 -7.72 -5.32 -13.91
CA THR A 51 -6.41 -5.99 -13.88
C THR A 51 -5.39 -5.14 -13.16
N ASP A 52 -4.43 -5.75 -12.48
CA ASP A 52 -3.30 -5.02 -11.88
C ASP A 52 -2.06 -5.93 -11.74
N GLU A 53 -0.91 -5.29 -11.57
CA GLU A 53 0.37 -5.92 -11.23
C GLU A 53 0.75 -5.65 -9.77
N CYS A 54 0.84 -6.71 -8.98
CA CYS A 54 1.13 -6.61 -7.55
C CYS A 54 2.48 -7.24 -7.20
N LYS A 55 3.30 -6.48 -6.47
CA LYS A 55 4.57 -6.96 -5.90
C LYS A 55 4.36 -7.58 -4.53
N PHE A 56 4.66 -8.87 -4.40
CA PHE A 56 4.60 -9.60 -3.13
C PHE A 56 6.00 -9.91 -2.62
N GLN A 57 6.31 -9.42 -1.43
CA GLN A 57 7.58 -9.74 -0.77
C GLN A 57 7.50 -11.16 -0.18
N VAL A 58 8.39 -12.03 -0.63
CA VAL A 58 8.53 -13.44 -0.19
C VAL A 58 9.25 -13.53 1.15
N PHE A 59 10.26 -12.67 1.35
CA PHE A 59 11.08 -12.65 2.55
C PHE A 59 11.12 -11.26 3.18
N GLY A 60 10.89 -11.20 4.50
CA GLY A 60 10.85 -9.98 5.28
C GLY A 60 9.43 -9.61 5.74
N SER A 61 9.30 -9.21 7.01
CA SER A 61 8.07 -8.66 7.56
C SER A 61 8.16 -7.14 7.56
N LEU A 62 7.29 -6.45 6.83
CA LEU A 62 7.11 -5.00 6.95
C LEU A 62 6.42 -4.61 8.27
N LYS A 63 5.92 -5.57 9.04
CA LYS A 63 5.24 -5.33 10.31
C LYS A 63 6.28 -5.12 11.40
N ARG A 64 6.00 -4.16 12.29
CA ARG A 64 6.77 -4.00 13.53
C ARG A 64 6.56 -5.22 14.42
N THR A 65 7.65 -5.89 14.75
CA THR A 65 7.68 -6.93 15.78
C THR A 65 7.92 -6.27 17.13
N TYR A 66 7.10 -6.61 18.12
CA TYR A 66 7.26 -6.13 19.48
C TYR A 66 7.82 -7.26 20.34
N VAL A 67 8.95 -7.01 21.00
CA VAL A 67 9.59 -7.93 21.94
C VAL A 67 9.62 -7.26 23.32
N ARG A 68 9.41 -8.04 24.39
CA ARG A 68 9.53 -7.54 25.77
C ARG A 68 10.94 -7.84 26.29
N HIS A 69 11.63 -6.82 26.79
CA HIS A 69 12.97 -6.92 27.38
C HIS A 69 13.09 -5.88 28.53
N ARG A 70 14.10 -6.01 29.41
CA ARG A 70 14.32 -5.03 30.49
C ARG A 70 14.98 -3.77 29.93
N ALA A 71 15.01 -2.69 30.72
CA ALA A 71 15.70 -1.47 30.32
C ALA A 71 17.17 -1.76 29.98
N ASN A 72 17.70 -1.10 28.94
CA ASN A 72 19.07 -1.26 28.42
C ASN A 72 19.40 -2.60 27.73
N GLU A 73 18.49 -3.58 27.71
CA GLU A 73 18.72 -4.86 27.05
C GLU A 73 18.40 -4.86 25.55
N ARG A 74 17.87 -3.76 25.01
CA ARG A 74 17.34 -3.67 23.64
C ARG A 74 18.28 -4.17 22.53
N MET A 75 19.59 -4.04 22.75
CA MET A 75 20.63 -4.36 21.76
C MET A 75 21.20 -5.78 21.92
N LEU A 76 20.71 -6.58 22.87
CA LEU A 76 21.10 -7.99 22.97
C LEU A 76 20.59 -8.75 21.74
N GLU A 77 21.42 -9.63 21.21
CA GLU A 77 21.16 -10.36 19.96
C GLU A 77 19.86 -11.17 20.02
N GLU A 78 19.51 -11.70 21.19
CA GLU A 78 18.25 -12.41 21.47
C GLU A 78 16.98 -11.57 21.26
N TYR A 79 17.12 -10.23 21.35
CA TYR A 79 16.02 -9.27 21.16
C TYR A 79 16.10 -8.52 19.84
N LEU A 80 17.17 -8.74 19.06
CA LEU A 80 17.31 -8.20 17.72
C LEU A 80 16.57 -9.10 16.72
N MET A 81 15.78 -8.47 15.86
CA MET A 81 15.22 -9.18 14.72
C MET A 81 16.28 -9.25 13.63
N PHE A 82 16.67 -10.45 13.24
CA PHE A 82 17.51 -10.64 12.05
C PHE A 82 16.82 -10.00 10.85
N PHE A 83 17.49 -9.01 10.25
CA PHE A 83 17.05 -8.35 9.03
C PHE A 83 17.88 -8.88 7.87
N VAL A 84 17.25 -9.67 7.01
CA VAL A 84 17.90 -10.14 5.78
C VAL A 84 17.52 -9.21 4.64
N GLU A 85 18.47 -8.42 4.15
CA GLU A 85 18.32 -7.66 2.90
C GLU A 85 18.43 -8.61 1.70
N HIS A 86 17.33 -9.28 1.34
CA HIS A 86 17.30 -10.06 0.11
C HIS A 86 17.16 -9.15 -1.12
N VAL A 87 18.21 -9.11 -1.94
CA VAL A 87 18.25 -8.40 -3.23
C VAL A 87 17.18 -8.89 -4.23
N ARG A 88 16.62 -10.11 -4.03
CA ARG A 88 15.66 -10.79 -4.93
C ARG A 88 14.41 -11.36 -4.23
N GLY A 89 14.03 -10.82 -3.07
CA GLY A 89 13.00 -11.43 -2.21
C GLY A 89 11.53 -11.14 -2.57
N TYR A 90 11.15 -10.94 -3.84
CA TYR A 90 9.76 -10.64 -4.21
C TYR A 90 9.31 -11.34 -5.50
N VAL A 91 8.01 -11.61 -5.61
CA VAL A 91 7.33 -12.11 -6.80
C VAL A 91 6.37 -11.03 -7.30
N MET A 92 6.40 -10.75 -8.60
CA MET A 92 5.38 -9.95 -9.27
C MET A 92 4.26 -10.89 -9.75
N ILE A 93 3.02 -10.55 -9.45
CA ILE A 93 1.84 -11.30 -9.88
C ILE A 93 0.95 -10.38 -10.68
N TRP A 94 0.54 -10.81 -11.86
CA TRP A 94 -0.53 -10.19 -12.63
C TRP A 94 -1.84 -10.94 -12.34
N GLY A 95 -2.92 -10.21 -12.13
CA GLY A 95 -4.21 -10.83 -11.83
C GLY A 95 -5.37 -9.93 -12.21
N PHE A 96 -6.57 -10.51 -12.17
CA PHE A 96 -7.78 -9.77 -12.49
C PHE A 96 -8.95 -10.10 -11.55
N LEU A 97 -9.82 -9.11 -11.37
CA LEU A 97 -10.99 -9.15 -10.50
C LEU A 97 -12.19 -8.58 -11.27
N GLY A 98 -13.28 -9.32 -11.31
CA GLY A 98 -14.57 -8.88 -11.84
C GLY A 98 -15.69 -9.15 -10.85
N ALA A 99 -16.90 -8.64 -11.12
CA ALA A 99 -18.07 -8.89 -10.28
C ALA A 99 -18.35 -10.41 -10.17
N GLY A 100 -17.92 -11.02 -9.06
CA GLY A 100 -18.09 -12.45 -8.77
C GLY A 100 -17.04 -13.39 -9.39
N LYS A 101 -15.99 -12.88 -10.06
CA LYS A 101 -14.90 -13.70 -10.63
C LYS A 101 -13.56 -13.26 -10.06
N HIS A 102 -12.84 -14.22 -9.47
CA HIS A 102 -11.51 -14.02 -8.91
C HIS A 102 -10.55 -15.02 -9.55
N HIS A 103 -9.65 -14.55 -10.40
CA HIS A 103 -8.61 -15.40 -10.99
C HIS A 103 -7.25 -14.74 -10.81
N VAL A 104 -6.37 -15.46 -10.15
CA VAL A 104 -4.95 -15.12 -10.09
C VAL A 104 -4.29 -16.02 -11.12
N VAL A 105 -3.69 -15.40 -12.13
CA VAL A 105 -3.16 -16.15 -13.26
C VAL A 105 -1.64 -15.97 -13.27
N PRO A 106 -0.84 -17.02 -13.02
CA PRO A 106 0.60 -16.93 -13.14
C PRO A 106 1.04 -16.69 -14.61
N TYR A 107 0.19 -17.03 -15.59
CA TYR A 107 0.34 -16.63 -17.00
C TYR A 107 -0.99 -16.68 -17.80
N GLY A 108 -1.33 -15.58 -18.47
CA GLY A 108 -2.62 -15.25 -19.10
C GLY A 108 -3.52 -16.41 -19.55
N GLN A 109 -4.69 -16.53 -18.91
CA GLN A 109 -5.79 -17.38 -19.34
C GLN A 109 -6.81 -16.52 -20.10
N GLN A 110 -7.32 -17.05 -21.20
CA GLN A 110 -8.25 -16.35 -22.09
C GLN A 110 -9.59 -16.09 -21.41
N LEU A 111 -10.00 -14.82 -21.38
CA LEU A 111 -11.31 -14.40 -20.93
C LEU A 111 -12.35 -14.76 -22.00
N THR A 112 -13.34 -15.57 -21.64
CA THR A 112 -14.30 -16.19 -22.57
C THR A 112 -15.63 -15.43 -22.70
N ASP A 113 -15.90 -14.42 -21.87
CA ASP A 113 -17.10 -13.59 -21.99
C ASP A 113 -16.79 -12.31 -22.77
N THR A 114 -17.59 -11.98 -23.78
CA THR A 114 -17.31 -10.89 -24.74
C THR A 114 -17.82 -9.50 -24.31
N ASN A 115 -18.49 -9.38 -23.15
CA ASN A 115 -19.15 -8.15 -22.70
C ASN A 115 -18.56 -7.58 -21.38
N PHE A 116 -17.23 -7.50 -21.26
CA PHE A 116 -16.58 -6.82 -20.13
C PHE A 116 -15.89 -5.53 -20.57
N ILE A 117 -15.78 -4.59 -19.63
CA ILE A 117 -14.96 -3.39 -19.77
C ILE A 117 -13.61 -3.71 -19.12
N LEU A 118 -12.55 -3.82 -19.93
CA LEU A 118 -11.20 -4.02 -19.39
C LEU A 118 -10.71 -2.71 -18.76
N GLN A 119 -10.34 -2.76 -17.48
CA GLN A 119 -9.72 -1.64 -16.79
C GLN A 119 -8.29 -2.02 -16.38
N GLN A 120 -7.32 -1.30 -16.93
CA GLN A 120 -5.90 -1.37 -16.57
C GLN A 120 -5.42 0.03 -16.16
N ASP A 121 -4.19 0.13 -15.66
CA ASP A 121 -3.57 1.43 -15.41
C ASP A 121 -3.05 2.06 -16.72
N ASN A 122 -2.70 3.34 -16.66
CA ASN A 122 -2.23 4.10 -17.82
C ASN A 122 -0.71 3.99 -18.01
N ASP A 123 -0.10 2.83 -17.74
CA ASP A 123 1.32 2.61 -18.05
C ASP A 123 1.53 2.77 -19.57
N ALA A 124 2.62 3.41 -19.97
CA ALA A 124 2.99 3.60 -21.38
C ALA A 124 3.05 2.25 -22.12
N ASN A 125 3.46 1.18 -21.44
CA ASN A 125 3.52 -0.17 -21.99
C ASN A 125 2.15 -0.74 -22.37
N HIS A 126 1.06 -0.27 -21.76
CA HIS A 126 -0.31 -0.70 -22.08
C HIS A 126 -0.90 0.01 -23.31
N SER A 127 -0.22 1.05 -23.81
CA SER A 127 -0.65 1.85 -24.97
C SER A 127 0.26 1.71 -26.19
N SER A 128 1.33 0.91 -26.09
CA SER A 128 2.28 0.69 -27.18
C SER A 128 1.69 -0.25 -28.24
N LYS A 129 1.98 0.05 -29.51
CA LYS A 129 1.74 -0.93 -30.59
C LYS A 129 2.78 -2.04 -30.43
N LYS A 130 2.31 -3.28 -30.40
CA LYS A 130 3.19 -4.46 -30.47
C LYS A 130 3.88 -4.53 -31.83
#